data_AF-A0A377ZHB0-F1
#
_entry.id   AF-A0A377ZHB0-F1
#
_cell.length_a   1.000
_cell.length_b   1.000
_cell.length_c   1.000
_cell.angle_alpha   90.00
_cell.angle_beta   90.00
_cell.angle_gamma   90.00
#
_symmetry.space_group_name_H-M   'P 1'
#
loop_
_entity.id
_entity.type
_entity.pdbx_description
1 polymer ?
#
loop_
_entity_poly.entity_id
_entity_poly.type
_entity_poly.pdbx_seq_one_letter_code
_entity_poly.pdbx_strand_id
1 'polypeptide(L)'
;MIRFYLGEKPILSNIPTWQCRKAEDLRYVLSNLELMVVKEVHGAGGYGMLVGPRSTKEEREAFRQRLLANPANYIAQDTLALSTCPTFVDEGLSPRHIDLRPYVLSGQEMRLVPGGLTRVALTEGSLVVNSSQGGGTKDTWVMEDDASC
;
A
#
# COMPACT_ATOMS: atom_id res chain seq x y z
N MET A 1 -19.38 -5.18 -7.03
CA MET A 1 -18.85 -6.42 -7.61
C MET A 1 -19.23 -7.63 -6.76
N ILE A 2 -18.58 -7.90 -5.62
CA ILE A 2 -18.86 -9.08 -4.77
C ILE A 2 -20.35 -9.22 -4.42
N ARG A 3 -20.97 -8.18 -3.83
CA ARG A 3 -22.41 -8.18 -3.50
C ARG A 3 -23.33 -8.44 -4.69
N PHE A 4 -22.95 -7.96 -5.88
CA PHE A 4 -23.78 -8.07 -7.07
C PHE A 4 -23.70 -9.48 -7.68
N TYR A 5 -22.51 -10.06 -7.76
CA TYR A 5 -22.30 -11.37 -8.40
C TYR A 5 -22.47 -12.56 -7.45
N LEU A 6 -22.10 -12.41 -6.18
CA LEU A 6 -22.09 -13.50 -5.20
C LEU A 6 -23.21 -13.37 -4.16
N GLY A 7 -23.89 -12.22 -4.07
CA GLY A 7 -24.87 -11.96 -3.00
C GLY A 7 -24.26 -11.83 -1.60
N GLU A 8 -22.92 -11.85 -1.50
CA GLU A 8 -22.20 -11.91 -0.22
C GLU A 8 -21.64 -10.55 0.23
N LYS A 9 -21.35 -10.44 1.53
CA LYS A 9 -20.58 -9.32 2.09
C LYS A 9 -19.08 -9.57 1.84
N PRO A 10 -18.30 -8.57 1.36
CA PRO A 10 -16.86 -8.71 1.24
C PRO A 10 -16.21 -9.08 2.57
N ILE A 11 -15.36 -10.12 2.55
CA ILE A 11 -14.57 -10.56 3.72
C ILE A 11 -13.42 -9.58 3.97
N LEU A 12 -12.70 -9.22 2.90
CA LEU A 12 -11.62 -8.23 2.95
C LEU A 12 -12.16 -6.83 2.60
N SER A 13 -11.81 -5.84 3.42
CA SER A 13 -12.17 -4.44 3.19
C SER A 13 -11.24 -3.80 2.17
N ASN A 14 -11.80 -2.96 1.30
CA ASN A 14 -11.00 -2.06 0.48
C ASN A 14 -10.61 -0.82 1.28
N ILE A 15 -9.44 -0.27 0.98
CA ILE A 15 -9.01 1.02 1.50
C ILE A 15 -9.80 2.12 0.76
N PRO A 16 -10.44 3.07 1.48
CA PRO A 16 -11.05 4.25 0.86
C PRO A 16 -10.04 4.96 -0.04
N THR A 17 -10.41 5.19 -1.30
CA THR A 17 -9.48 5.70 -2.31
C THR A 17 -10.14 6.84 -3.07
N TRP A 18 -9.51 8.02 -3.00
CA TRP A 18 -9.90 9.23 -3.68
C TRP A 18 -9.35 9.23 -5.11
N GLN A 19 -10.22 9.46 -6.09
CA GLN A 19 -9.84 9.50 -7.50
C GLN A 19 -9.67 10.96 -7.93
N CYS A 20 -8.44 11.44 -8.02
CA CYS A 20 -8.16 12.85 -8.27
C CYS A 20 -8.70 13.34 -9.64
N ARG A 21 -9.04 12.47 -10.58
CA ARG A 21 -9.81 12.84 -11.79
C ARG A 21 -11.19 13.45 -11.51
N LYS A 22 -11.77 13.19 -10.34
CA LYS A 22 -13.06 13.75 -9.92
C LYS A 22 -12.83 15.05 -9.15
N ALA A 23 -13.56 16.10 -9.50
CA ALA A 23 -13.34 17.43 -8.93
C ALA A 23 -13.55 17.49 -7.41
N GLU A 24 -14.52 16.76 -6.87
CA GLU A 24 -14.79 16.71 -5.42
C GLU A 24 -13.67 15.99 -4.67
N ASP A 25 -13.30 14.79 -5.12
CA ASP A 25 -12.17 14.03 -4.58
C ASP A 25 -10.87 14.85 -4.63
N LEU A 26 -10.59 15.51 -5.76
CA LEU A 26 -9.41 16.35 -5.92
C LEU A 26 -9.40 17.50 -4.90
N ARG A 27 -10.52 18.19 -4.73
CA ARG A 27 -10.64 19.27 -3.75
C ARG A 27 -10.38 18.76 -2.34
N TYR A 28 -10.94 17.61 -1.99
CA TYR A 28 -10.71 16.99 -0.69
C TYR A 28 -9.22 16.64 -0.50
N VAL A 29 -8.59 15.98 -1.47
CA VAL A 29 -7.17 15.61 -1.42
C VAL A 29 -6.28 16.84 -1.27
N LEU A 30 -6.51 17.88 -2.08
CA LEU A 30 -5.75 19.13 -2.05
C LEU A 30 -5.83 19.87 -0.71
N SER A 31 -6.96 19.75 0.00
CA SER A 31 -7.17 20.36 1.31
C SER A 31 -6.57 19.55 2.47
N ASN A 32 -6.18 18.30 2.24
CA ASN A 32 -5.71 17.38 3.28
C ASN A 32 -4.39 16.67 2.90
N LEU A 33 -3.58 17.26 1.99
CA LEU A 33 -2.37 16.63 1.45
C LEU A 33 -1.39 16.15 2.54
N GLU A 34 -1.34 16.84 3.67
CA GLU A 34 -0.51 16.53 4.82
C GLU A 34 -0.92 15.27 5.59
N LEU A 35 -2.13 14.76 5.38
CA LEU A 35 -2.64 13.54 6.01
C LEU A 35 -2.68 12.34 5.05
N MET A 36 -2.43 12.59 3.76
CA MET A 36 -2.71 11.64 2.68
C MET A 36 -1.42 11.04 2.10
N VAL A 37 -1.55 9.84 1.57
CA VAL A 37 -0.58 9.27 0.62
C VAL A 37 -1.15 9.44 -0.78
N VAL A 38 -0.44 10.19 -1.63
CA VAL A 38 -0.84 10.42 -3.03
C VAL A 38 0.13 9.70 -3.95
N LYS A 39 -0.39 8.91 -4.91
CA LYS A 39 0.43 8.11 -5.82
C LYS A 39 -0.12 8.14 -7.24
N GLU A 40 0.76 7.92 -8.20
CA GLU A 40 0.38 7.83 -9.61
C GLU A 40 -0.38 6.53 -9.91
N VAL A 41 -1.32 6.59 -10.86
CA VAL A 41 -2.13 5.45 -11.30
C VAL A 41 -1.29 4.45 -12.09
N HIS A 42 -0.43 4.97 -12.98
CA HIS A 42 0.43 4.15 -13.85
C HIS A 42 1.86 3.98 -13.33
N GLY A 43 2.12 4.41 -12.08
CA GLY A 43 3.46 4.37 -11.49
C GLY A 43 3.88 2.96 -11.09
N ALA A 44 5.10 2.58 -11.47
CA ALA A 44 5.83 1.46 -10.90
C ALA A 44 6.95 1.98 -9.99
N GLY A 45 7.41 1.16 -9.04
CA GLY A 45 8.62 1.47 -8.28
C GLY A 45 8.47 2.45 -7.11
N GLY A 46 7.26 2.95 -6.79
CA GLY A 46 7.04 3.93 -5.72
C GLY A 46 7.47 5.36 -6.07
N TYR A 47 7.89 5.59 -7.32
CA TYR A 47 8.18 6.93 -7.83
C TYR A 47 6.86 7.72 -8.03
N GLY A 48 6.93 9.05 -7.91
CA GLY A 48 5.73 9.90 -8.05
C GLY A 48 4.77 9.83 -6.86
N MET A 49 5.23 9.38 -5.69
CA MET A 49 4.43 9.29 -4.47
C MET A 49 4.73 10.45 -3.50
N LEU A 50 3.70 10.97 -2.83
CA LEU A 50 3.78 11.85 -1.67
C LEU A 50 3.32 11.08 -0.43
N VAL A 51 4.09 11.17 0.66
CA VAL A 51 3.65 10.73 1.98
C VAL A 51 3.44 11.97 2.84
N GLY A 52 2.19 12.45 2.90
CA GLY A 52 1.81 13.71 3.55
C GLY A 52 2.44 13.92 4.92
N PRO A 53 2.26 12.99 5.87
CA PRO A 53 2.77 13.16 7.23
C PRO A 53 4.30 13.20 7.36
N ARG A 54 5.02 12.76 6.32
CA ARG A 54 6.49 12.72 6.28
C ARG A 54 7.10 13.68 5.27
N SER A 55 6.30 14.61 4.75
CA SER A 55 6.75 15.62 3.81
C SER A 55 6.90 16.98 4.49
N THR A 56 7.71 17.84 3.89
CA THR A 56 7.81 19.26 4.22
C THR A 56 6.66 20.05 3.57
N LYS A 57 6.47 21.31 3.97
CA LYS A 57 5.45 22.16 3.34
C LYS A 57 5.78 22.42 1.87
N GLU A 58 7.06 22.62 1.59
CA GLU A 58 7.62 22.92 0.28
C GLU A 58 7.42 21.74 -0.68
N GLU A 59 7.69 20.51 -0.23
CA GLU A 59 7.42 19.30 -1.00
C GLU A 59 5.94 19.10 -1.29
N ARG A 60 5.06 19.38 -0.32
CA ARG A 60 3.60 19.33 -0.53
C ARG A 60 3.13 20.34 -1.55
N GLU A 61 3.66 21.56 -1.51
CA GLU A 61 3.27 22.60 -2.47
C GLU A 61 3.80 22.29 -3.88
N ALA A 62 5.04 21.81 -3.99
CA ALA A 62 5.55 21.30 -5.27
C ALA A 62 4.68 20.16 -5.81
N PHE A 63 4.29 19.20 -4.96
CA PHE A 63 3.42 18.10 -5.35
C PHE A 63 2.02 18.58 -5.73
N ARG A 64 1.47 19.58 -5.02
CA ARG A 64 0.18 20.22 -5.33
C ARG A 64 0.15 20.70 -6.78
N GLN A 65 1.20 21.39 -7.23
CA GLN A 65 1.27 21.90 -8.60
C GLN A 65 1.28 20.76 -9.63
N ARG A 66 2.03 19.67 -9.37
CA ARG A 66 2.02 18.48 -10.24
C ARG A 66 0.65 17.79 -10.28
N LEU A 67 0.01 17.67 -9.12
CA LEU A 67 -1.31 17.06 -9.00
C LEU A 67 -2.36 17.87 -9.77
N LEU A 68 -2.31 19.21 -9.71
CA LEU A 68 -3.20 20.09 -10.46
C LEU A 68 -2.94 20.03 -11.97
N ALA A 69 -1.68 19.85 -12.39
CA ALA A 69 -1.33 19.77 -13.80
C ALA A 69 -1.87 18.51 -14.49
N ASN A 70 -1.95 17.38 -13.78
CA ASN A 70 -2.50 16.13 -14.33
C ASN A 70 -3.25 15.30 -13.28
N PRO A 71 -4.41 15.76 -12.80
CA PRO A 71 -5.11 15.14 -11.68
C PRO A 71 -5.62 13.73 -12.00
N ALA A 72 -5.86 13.43 -13.28
CA ALA A 72 -6.32 12.11 -13.70
C ALA A 72 -5.27 11.00 -13.51
N ASN A 73 -3.99 11.37 -13.42
CA ASN A 73 -2.91 10.42 -13.19
C ASN A 73 -2.69 10.08 -11.71
N TYR A 74 -3.48 10.62 -10.78
CA TYR A 74 -3.27 10.41 -9.35
C TYR A 74 -4.48 9.82 -8.63
N ILE A 75 -4.18 9.05 -7.59
CA ILE A 75 -5.12 8.66 -6.54
C ILE A 75 -4.53 8.99 -5.19
N ALA A 76 -5.39 9.16 -4.19
CA ALA A 76 -4.97 9.37 -2.81
C ALA A 76 -5.69 8.44 -1.85
N GLN A 77 -5.03 8.12 -0.74
CA GLN A 77 -5.55 7.30 0.35
C GLN A 77 -5.10 7.92 1.65
N ASP A 78 -5.88 7.77 2.72
CA ASP A 78 -5.46 8.16 4.05
C ASP A 78 -4.18 7.41 4.43
N THR A 79 -3.30 8.04 5.19
CA THR A 79 -2.07 7.37 5.63
C THR A 79 -2.44 6.24 6.59
N LEU A 80 -2.13 5.00 6.18
CA LEU A 80 -2.41 3.81 6.99
C LEU A 80 -1.27 3.52 7.97
N ALA A 81 -1.64 3.07 9.17
CA ALA A 81 -0.72 2.41 10.07
C ALA A 81 -0.45 0.99 9.55
N LEU A 82 0.58 0.84 8.71
CA LEU A 82 1.01 -0.47 8.23
C LEU A 82 1.53 -1.32 9.39
N SER A 83 1.22 -2.61 9.38
CA SER A 83 1.80 -3.56 10.34
C SER A 83 3.32 -3.61 10.18
N THR A 84 4.00 -3.98 11.26
CA THR A 84 5.46 -4.15 11.27
C THR A 84 5.83 -5.59 11.60
N CYS A 85 6.98 -6.03 11.09
CA CYS A 85 7.59 -7.32 11.40
C CYS A 85 9.03 -7.09 11.89
N PRO A 86 9.50 -7.79 12.94
CA PRO A 86 10.89 -7.71 13.37
C PRO A 86 11.86 -7.99 12.21
N THR A 87 12.78 -7.07 12.00
CA THR A 87 13.76 -7.13 10.91
C THR A 87 15.13 -6.81 11.47
N PHE A 88 16.11 -7.64 11.12
CA PHE A 88 17.49 -7.44 11.55
C PHE A 88 18.11 -6.34 10.68
N VAL A 89 18.51 -5.25 11.34
CA VAL A 89 19.19 -4.09 10.75
C VAL A 89 20.49 -3.85 11.51
N ASP A 90 21.28 -2.85 11.13
CA ASP A 90 22.60 -2.61 11.72
C ASP A 90 22.54 -2.35 13.23
N GLU A 91 21.47 -1.74 13.73
CA GLU A 91 21.23 -1.49 15.15
C GLU A 91 20.65 -2.71 15.91
N GLY A 92 20.40 -3.83 15.22
CA GLY A 92 19.81 -5.06 15.78
C GLY A 92 18.39 -5.32 15.30
N LEU A 93 17.57 -5.99 16.13
CA LEU A 93 16.17 -6.29 15.79
C LEU A 93 15.29 -5.05 15.96
N SER A 94 14.77 -4.53 14.85
CA SER A 94 13.88 -3.38 14.82
C SER A 94 12.60 -3.64 14.01
N PRO A 95 11.47 -2.98 14.36
CA PRO A 95 10.25 -3.10 13.58
C PRO A 95 10.43 -2.43 12.21
N ARG A 96 9.97 -3.09 11.14
CA ARG A 96 9.89 -2.55 9.79
C ARG A 96 8.55 -2.87 9.14
N HIS A 97 8.02 -1.93 8.36
CA HIS A 97 6.72 -2.11 7.71
C HIS A 97 6.78 -3.18 6.63
N ILE A 98 5.73 -3.99 6.55
CA ILE A 98 5.62 -5.07 5.57
C ILE A 98 4.32 -4.98 4.78
N ASP A 99 4.32 -5.59 3.60
CA ASP A 99 3.09 -5.98 2.92
C ASP A 99 3.16 -7.43 2.42
N LEU A 100 1.99 -8.03 2.23
CA LEU A 100 1.84 -9.41 1.82
C LEU A 100 1.09 -9.49 0.50
N ARG A 101 1.67 -10.23 -0.45
CA ARG A 101 1.06 -10.55 -1.73
C ARG A 101 0.88 -12.06 -1.87
N PRO A 102 -0.31 -12.60 -1.52
CA PRO A 102 -0.68 -13.97 -1.84
C PRO A 102 -1.07 -14.10 -3.32
N TYR A 103 -1.14 -15.34 -3.81
CA TYR A 103 -1.51 -15.64 -5.19
C TYR A 103 -2.70 -16.60 -5.23
N VAL A 104 -3.82 -16.12 -5.76
CA VAL A 104 -5.00 -16.94 -6.07
C VAL A 104 -4.81 -17.57 -7.45
N LEU A 105 -4.89 -18.90 -7.53
CA LEU A 105 -4.87 -19.66 -8.77
C LEU A 105 -6.30 -20.00 -9.17
N SER A 106 -6.70 -19.63 -10.38
CA SER A 106 -8.04 -19.91 -10.92
C SER A 106 -7.92 -20.87 -12.10
N GLY A 107 -8.58 -22.02 -11.99
CA GLY A 107 -8.74 -23.01 -13.05
C GLY A 107 -10.14 -23.61 -13.00
N GLN A 108 -10.28 -24.94 -13.12
CA GLN A 108 -11.53 -25.62 -12.80
C GLN A 108 -11.99 -25.35 -11.36
N GLU A 109 -11.02 -25.20 -10.46
CA GLU A 109 -11.22 -24.79 -9.08
C GLU A 109 -10.37 -23.56 -8.76
N MET A 110 -10.80 -22.78 -7.76
CA MET A 110 -9.99 -21.69 -7.20
C MET A 110 -9.23 -22.21 -5.98
N ARG A 111 -7.92 -21.95 -5.93
CA ARG A 111 -7.05 -22.37 -4.82
C ARG A 111 -6.03 -21.31 -4.46
N LEU A 112 -5.61 -21.33 -3.20
CA LEU A 112 -4.47 -20.55 -2.69
C LEU A 112 -3.32 -21.50 -2.37
N VAL A 113 -2.09 -21.10 -2.65
CA VAL A 113 -0.91 -21.77 -2.09
C VAL A 113 -0.69 -21.20 -0.67
N PRO A 114 -0.41 -22.03 0.35
CA PRO A 114 -0.13 -21.55 1.72
C PRO A 114 1.20 -20.80 1.77
N GLY A 115 1.18 -19.54 1.35
CA GLY A 115 2.35 -18.67 1.27
C GLY A 115 2.08 -17.41 0.45
N GLY A 116 3.14 -16.65 0.20
CA GLY A 116 3.06 -15.42 -0.57
C GLY A 116 4.39 -14.68 -0.58
N LEU A 117 4.42 -13.59 -1.34
CA LEU A 117 5.54 -12.66 -1.32
C LEU A 117 5.33 -11.65 -0.21
N THR A 118 6.13 -11.72 0.85
CA THR A 118 6.22 -10.65 1.84
C THR A 118 7.35 -9.71 1.47
N ARG A 119 7.05 -8.40 1.41
CA ARG A 119 8.05 -7.36 1.20
C ARG A 119 8.21 -6.54 2.46
N VAL A 120 9.41 -6.00 2.67
CA VAL A 120 9.76 -5.21 3.85
C VAL A 120 10.42 -3.89 3.45
N ALA A 121 9.99 -2.79 4.05
CA ALA A 121 10.64 -1.49 3.92
C ALA A 121 11.84 -1.43 4.88
N LEU A 122 13.06 -1.56 4.39
CA LEU A 122 14.26 -1.69 5.24
C LEU A 122 14.66 -0.37 5.91
N THR A 123 14.43 0.75 5.23
CA THR A 123 14.69 2.09 5.77
C THR A 123 13.77 2.38 6.96
N GLU A 124 14.35 2.88 8.05
CA GLU A 124 13.59 3.22 9.25
C GLU A 124 12.44 4.18 8.93
N GLY A 125 11.27 3.89 9.52
CA GLY A 125 10.03 4.61 9.28
C GLY A 125 9.42 4.36 7.91
N SER A 126 10.17 4.15 6.84
CA SER A 126 9.67 4.10 5.45
C SER A 126 8.44 3.21 5.27
N LEU A 127 7.45 3.71 4.51
CA LEU A 127 6.28 2.95 4.08
C LEU A 127 6.50 2.32 2.69
N VAL A 128 7.66 2.57 2.07
CA VAL A 128 7.99 2.12 0.71
C VAL A 128 8.63 0.74 0.78
N VAL A 129 7.82 -0.29 0.55
CA VAL A 129 8.25 -1.70 0.50
C VAL A 129 8.77 -2.13 -0.89
N ASN A 130 8.90 -1.18 -1.83
CA ASN A 130 9.27 -1.52 -3.21
C ASN A 130 10.77 -1.80 -3.34
N SER A 131 11.14 -2.89 -4.01
CA SER A 131 12.53 -3.32 -4.17
C SER A 131 13.39 -2.29 -4.91
N SER A 132 12.80 -1.53 -5.83
CA SER A 132 13.50 -0.44 -6.54
C SER A 132 13.94 0.73 -5.65
N GLN A 133 13.48 0.78 -4.40
CA GLN A 133 13.83 1.82 -3.42
C GLN A 133 14.35 1.21 -2.10
N GLY A 134 15.04 0.07 -2.17
CA GLY A 134 15.63 -0.57 -1.00
C GLY A 134 14.67 -1.44 -0.20
N GLY A 135 13.55 -1.86 -0.80
CA GLY A 135 12.67 -2.89 -0.23
C GLY A 135 13.33 -4.27 -0.26
N GLY A 136 13.27 -4.99 0.86
CA GLY A 136 13.67 -6.39 0.97
C GLY A 136 12.49 -7.35 0.82
N THR A 137 12.77 -8.64 0.92
CA THR A 137 11.74 -9.70 0.98
C THR A 137 11.92 -10.55 2.21
N LYS A 138 10.82 -11.12 2.70
CA LYS A 138 10.80 -12.13 3.76
C LYS A 138 10.05 -13.36 3.28
N ASP A 139 10.43 -14.50 3.84
CA ASP A 139 9.63 -15.72 3.70
C ASP A 139 8.30 -15.55 4.45
N THR A 140 7.24 -16.19 3.95
CA THR A 140 5.90 -16.13 4.52
C THR A 140 5.48 -17.53 4.95
N TRP A 141 5.53 -17.80 6.24
CA TRP A 141 5.09 -19.08 6.79
C TRP A 141 3.61 -19.04 7.12
N VAL A 142 2.87 -20.00 6.56
CA VAL A 142 1.48 -20.28 6.93
C VAL A 142 1.54 -21.58 7.73
N MET A 143 1.21 -21.48 9.02
CA MET A 143 1.22 -22.65 9.90
C MET A 143 0.09 -23.60 9.50
N GLU A 144 0.35 -24.90 9.59
CA GLU A 144 -0.73 -25.90 9.53
C GLU A 144 -1.61 -25.75 10.77
N ASP A 145 -2.91 -25.99 10.64
CA ASP A 145 -3.78 -26.09 11.80
C ASP A 145 -3.37 -27.33 12.62
N ASP A 146 -3.34 -27.21 13.96
CA ASP A 146 -2.99 -28.27 14.94
C ASP A 146 -4.01 -29.45 14.96
N ALA A 147 -4.55 -29.88 13.82
CA ALA A 147 -5.53 -30.96 13.71
C ALA A 147 -4.90 -32.36 13.56
N SER A 148 -3.58 -32.48 13.63
CA SER A 148 -2.90 -33.78 13.68
C SER A 148 -1.57 -33.73 14.44
N CYS A 149 -1.65 -33.77 15.77
CA CYS A 149 -0.65 -34.39 16.64
C CYS A 149 -1.36 -35.37 17.57
#